data_AF-A0A2V9GN60-F1
#
_entry.id   AF-A0A2V9GN60-F1
#
_cell.length_a   1.000
_cell.length_b   1.000
_cell.length_c   1.000
_cell.angle_alpha   90.00
_cell.angle_beta   90.00
_cell.angle_gamma   90.00
#
_symmetry.space_group_name_H-M   'P 1'
#
loop_
_entity.id
_entity.type
_entity.pdbx_description
1 polymer ?
#
loop_
_entity_poly.entity_id
_entity_poly.type
_entity_poly.pdbx_seq_one_letter_code
_entity_poly.pdbx_strand_id
1 'polypeptide(L)'
;MLISYRFGAMFLSQEAPAGAGRPDLAVQLIQRGIQANPDYWRLYEDLGFVYYFDLKDYSKAAEAFLEGSKKPNAQLWMKIMAAKIAAEGESYTTSKFLWQDIYNSTPDPTVKKNALLHLQLLKVKEDCKQLNALADEYAKRHGHRPARMSEMVQAGLLSGIPGDPLGFAYIFGEDGKAELNLDSPLLEQQLLLDRFK
;
A
#
# COMPACT_ATOMS: atom_id res chain seq x y z
N MET A 1 19.07 23.62 16.52
CA MET A 1 18.81 23.87 15.08
C MET A 1 17.83 22.88 14.42
N LEU A 2 17.24 21.90 15.12
CA LEU A 2 16.23 20.99 14.52
C LEU A 2 14.94 21.71 14.13
N ILE A 3 14.49 22.65 14.97
CA ILE A 3 13.28 23.45 14.75
C ILE A 3 13.37 24.23 13.43
N SER A 4 14.52 24.82 13.11
CA SER A 4 14.71 25.59 11.87
C SER A 4 14.61 24.74 10.60
N TYR A 5 15.08 23.49 10.63
CA TYR A 5 14.90 22.57 9.48
C TYR A 5 13.42 22.25 9.24
N ARG A 6 12.67 21.91 10.30
CA ARG A 6 11.26 21.51 10.17
C ARG A 6 10.36 22.67 9.75
N PHE A 7 10.49 23.82 10.43
CA PHE A 7 9.70 25.01 10.09
C PHE A 7 10.05 25.55 8.71
N GLY A 8 11.35 25.60 8.36
CA GLY A 8 11.78 26.05 7.04
C GLY A 8 11.25 25.15 5.93
N ALA A 9 11.26 23.82 6.13
CA ALA A 9 10.74 22.89 5.14
C ALA A 9 9.23 22.99 4.96
N MET A 10 8.48 23.13 6.06
CA MET A 10 7.03 23.32 6.00
C MET A 10 6.65 24.58 5.21
N PHE A 11 7.34 25.70 5.46
CA PHE A 11 7.13 26.94 4.71
C PHE A 11 7.53 26.80 3.24
N LEU A 12 8.62 26.08 2.94
CA LEU A 12 9.04 25.87 1.56
C LEU A 12 8.04 25.01 0.78
N SER A 13 7.44 23.98 1.39
CA SER A 13 6.51 23.08 0.70
C SER A 13 5.18 23.73 0.34
N GLN A 14 4.55 24.43 1.29
CA GLN A 14 3.18 24.92 1.13
C GLN A 14 3.05 25.93 -0.01
N GLU A 15 1.95 25.89 -0.75
CA GLU A 15 1.64 26.87 -1.78
C GLU A 15 1.31 28.25 -1.18
N ALA A 16 1.38 29.29 -2.02
CA ALA A 16 0.96 30.62 -1.62
C ALA A 16 -0.54 30.63 -1.26
N PRO A 17 -0.97 31.37 -0.22
CA PRO A 17 -0.20 32.36 0.55
C PRO A 17 0.52 31.78 1.78
N ALA A 18 0.41 30.48 2.06
CA ALA A 18 0.94 29.85 3.27
C ALA A 18 2.46 29.55 3.20
N GLY A 19 3.01 29.41 1.99
CA GLY A 19 4.42 29.11 1.77
C GLY A 19 4.96 29.49 0.40
N ALA A 20 6.13 28.95 0.06
CA ALA A 20 6.88 29.27 -1.15
C ALA A 20 6.56 28.41 -2.38
N GLY A 21 5.80 27.31 -2.23
CA GLY A 21 5.48 26.37 -3.32
C GLY A 21 6.71 25.67 -3.93
N ARG A 22 7.73 25.42 -3.10
CA ARG A 22 9.03 24.84 -3.46
C ARG A 22 9.32 23.56 -2.68
N PRO A 23 8.54 22.49 -2.91
CA PRO A 23 8.76 21.20 -2.25
C PRO A 23 10.14 20.59 -2.56
N ASP A 24 10.73 20.94 -3.71
CA ASP A 24 12.11 20.58 -4.07
C ASP A 24 13.15 21.17 -3.11
N LEU A 25 12.97 22.43 -2.68
CA LEU A 25 13.84 23.07 -1.70
C LEU A 25 13.56 22.56 -0.28
N ALA A 26 12.30 22.23 0.04
CA ALA A 26 11.94 21.60 1.30
C ALA A 26 12.68 20.26 1.46
N VAL A 27 12.67 19.41 0.44
CA VAL A 27 13.43 18.15 0.41
C VAL A 27 14.92 18.39 0.66
N GLN A 28 15.55 19.32 -0.06
CA GLN A 28 16.98 19.62 0.11
C GLN A 28 17.31 20.08 1.53
N LEU A 29 16.46 20.93 2.12
CA LEU A 29 16.65 21.42 3.47
C LEU A 29 16.49 20.30 4.50
N ILE A 30 15.48 19.45 4.37
CA ILE A 30 15.26 18.30 5.25
C ILE A 30 16.43 17.32 5.14
N GLN A 31 16.89 17.01 3.93
CA GLN A 31 18.03 16.10 3.71
C GLN A 31 19.31 16.60 4.39
N ARG A 32 19.60 17.92 4.32
CA ARG A 32 20.71 18.52 5.09
C ARG A 32 20.49 18.38 6.60
N GLY A 33 19.25 18.57 7.06
CA GLY A 33 18.87 18.32 8.45
C GLY A 33 19.14 16.89 8.88
N ILE A 34 18.78 15.90 8.05
CA ILE A 34 19.01 14.46 8.29
C ILE A 34 20.51 14.16 8.33
N GLN A 35 21.30 14.68 7.39
CA GLN A 35 22.75 14.48 7.40
C GLN A 35 23.40 14.98 8.69
N ALA A 36 22.93 16.12 9.22
CA ALA A 36 23.41 16.68 10.47
C ALA A 36 22.83 15.97 11.72
N ASN A 37 21.68 15.28 11.60
CA ASN A 37 20.95 14.69 12.72
C ASN A 37 20.33 13.33 12.32
N PRO A 38 21.15 12.32 11.97
CA PRO A 38 20.67 11.11 11.30
C PRO A 38 19.74 10.24 12.14
N ASP A 39 19.79 10.37 13.46
CA ASP A 39 18.96 9.60 14.40
C ASP A 39 17.62 10.28 14.70
N TYR A 40 17.40 11.51 14.24
CA TYR A 40 16.17 12.24 14.53
C TYR A 40 15.07 11.87 13.53
N TRP A 41 14.33 10.82 13.87
CA TRP A 41 13.31 10.18 13.02
C TRP A 41 12.26 11.13 12.43
N ARG A 42 11.92 12.24 13.11
CA ARG A 42 10.92 13.21 12.64
C ARG A 42 11.33 13.94 11.36
N LEU A 43 12.63 14.05 11.08
CA LEU A 43 13.05 14.62 9.78
C LEU A 43 12.75 13.66 8.63
N TYR A 44 12.76 12.34 8.88
CA TYR A 44 12.36 11.36 7.87
C TYR A 44 10.84 11.33 7.69
N GLU A 45 10.08 11.54 8.77
CA GLU A 45 8.63 11.80 8.71
C GLU A 45 8.34 13.02 7.82
N ASP A 46 8.97 14.17 8.11
CA ASP A 46 8.76 15.39 7.33
C ASP A 46 9.13 15.16 5.85
N LEU A 47 10.25 14.46 5.58
CA LEU A 47 10.68 14.10 4.23
C LEU A 47 9.65 13.22 3.52
N GLY A 48 9.15 12.19 4.20
CA GLY A 48 8.14 11.28 3.69
C GLY A 48 6.85 11.99 3.33
N PHE A 49 6.41 12.95 4.16
CA PHE A 49 5.23 13.75 3.87
C PHE A 49 5.41 14.68 2.67
N VAL A 50 6.56 15.33 2.51
CA VAL A 50 6.82 16.16 1.32
C VAL A 50 6.79 15.30 0.04
N TYR A 51 7.40 14.11 0.07
CA TYR A 51 7.32 13.20 -1.06
C TYR A 51 5.89 12.73 -1.35
N TYR A 52 5.11 12.43 -0.31
CA TYR A 52 3.76 11.88 -0.44
C TYR A 52 2.73 12.93 -0.89
N PHE A 53 2.68 14.08 -0.20
CA PHE A 53 1.65 15.08 -0.45
C PHE A 53 1.98 15.99 -1.61
N ASP A 54 3.21 16.52 -1.65
CA ASP A 54 3.56 17.59 -2.57
C ASP A 54 4.13 17.06 -3.89
N LEU A 55 5.00 16.05 -3.82
CA LEU A 55 5.68 15.51 -5.01
C LEU A 55 5.00 14.28 -5.62
N LYS A 56 4.05 13.66 -4.91
CA LYS A 56 3.40 12.39 -5.29
C LYS A 56 4.39 11.27 -5.64
N ASP A 57 5.60 11.32 -5.05
CA ASP A 57 6.65 10.31 -5.21
C ASP A 57 6.48 9.24 -4.13
N TYR A 58 5.53 8.34 -4.35
CA TYR A 58 5.16 7.30 -3.39
C TYR A 58 6.32 6.36 -3.06
N SER A 59 7.22 6.11 -4.02
CA SER A 59 8.40 5.27 -3.79
C SER A 59 9.34 5.91 -2.76
N LYS A 60 9.73 7.18 -2.97
CA LYS A 60 10.58 7.88 -2.02
C LYS A 60 9.89 8.19 -0.70
N ALA A 61 8.59 8.43 -0.71
CA ALA A 61 7.81 8.58 0.52
C ALA A 61 7.87 7.31 1.37
N ALA A 62 7.58 6.14 0.79
CA ALA A 62 7.65 4.86 1.49
C ALA A 62 9.06 4.58 2.03
N GLU A 63 10.10 4.88 1.25
CA GLU A 63 11.50 4.76 1.67
C GLU A 63 11.83 5.67 2.85
N ALA A 64 11.46 6.95 2.81
CA ALA A 64 11.70 7.89 3.89
C ALA A 64 11.02 7.45 5.19
N PHE A 65 9.75 7.03 5.13
CA PHE A 65 9.04 6.48 6.29
C PHE A 65 9.70 5.20 6.83
N LEU A 66 10.17 4.31 5.94
CA LEU A 66 10.86 3.09 6.32
C LEU A 66 12.19 3.38 7.00
N GLU A 67 13.01 4.28 6.45
CA GLU A 67 14.28 4.68 7.05
C GLU A 67 14.08 5.36 8.39
N GLY A 68 13.09 6.25 8.49
CA GLY A 68 12.69 6.89 9.74
C GLY A 68 12.25 5.89 10.80
N SER A 69 11.55 4.81 10.41
CA SER A 69 11.09 3.76 11.33
C SER A 69 12.22 2.98 12.01
N LYS A 70 13.43 2.99 11.42
CA LYS A 70 14.62 2.29 11.95
C LYS A 70 15.38 3.12 12.99
N LYS A 71 15.02 4.39 13.19
CA LYS A 71 15.77 5.33 14.04
C LYS A 71 15.33 5.24 15.52
N PRO A 72 16.17 5.69 16.47
CA PRO A 72 15.83 5.68 17.88
C PRO A 72 14.53 6.45 18.18
N ASN A 73 13.69 5.91 19.06
CA ASN A 73 12.39 6.48 19.47
C ASN A 73 11.36 6.64 18.34
N ALA A 74 11.63 6.11 17.15
CA ALA A 74 10.67 6.09 16.07
C ALA A 74 9.43 5.28 16.47
N GLN A 75 8.27 5.79 16.08
CA GLN A 75 7.01 5.18 16.41
C GLN A 75 6.63 4.15 15.34
N LEU A 76 5.95 3.07 15.74
CA LEU A 76 5.55 1.99 14.83
C LEU A 76 4.73 2.49 13.62
N TRP A 77 3.98 3.57 13.79
CA TRP A 77 3.18 4.17 12.72
C TRP A 77 4.03 4.57 11.50
N MET A 78 5.32 4.88 11.68
CA MET A 78 6.25 5.15 10.57
C MET A 78 6.34 3.95 9.62
N LYS A 79 6.50 2.75 10.17
CA LYS A 79 6.58 1.51 9.38
C LYS A 79 5.23 1.15 8.74
N ILE A 80 4.13 1.42 9.44
CA ILE A 80 2.77 1.28 8.91
C ILE A 80 2.57 2.19 7.70
N MET A 81 3.00 3.47 7.79
CA MET A 81 2.92 4.40 6.66
C MET A 81 3.78 3.93 5.49
N ALA A 82 5.01 3.46 5.74
CA ALA A 82 5.85 2.88 4.69
C ALA A 82 5.14 1.72 3.97
N ALA A 83 4.50 0.81 4.71
CA ALA A 83 3.77 -0.32 4.15
C ALA A 83 2.56 0.12 3.31
N LYS A 84 1.77 1.09 3.79
CA LYS A 84 0.60 1.62 3.08
C LYS A 84 1.00 2.36 1.80
N ILE A 85 1.94 3.30 1.91
CA ILE A 85 2.41 4.12 0.78
C ILE A 85 3.05 3.22 -0.30
N ALA A 86 3.78 2.18 0.10
CA ALA A 86 4.34 1.22 -0.86
C ALA A 86 3.25 0.53 -1.70
N ALA A 87 2.09 0.18 -1.12
CA ALA A 87 0.98 -0.38 -1.89
C ALA A 87 0.33 0.65 -2.82
N GLU A 88 0.24 1.90 -2.39
CA GLU A 88 -0.30 3.00 -3.21
C GLU A 88 0.59 3.30 -4.42
N GLY A 89 1.92 3.31 -4.22
CA GLY A 89 2.91 3.39 -5.29
C GLY A 89 3.11 2.09 -6.08
N GLU A 90 2.16 1.16 -6.04
CA GLU A 90 2.16 -0.14 -6.72
C GLU A 90 3.32 -1.10 -6.38
N SER A 91 4.12 -0.78 -5.38
CA SER A 91 5.19 -1.62 -4.85
C SER A 91 4.63 -2.67 -3.86
N TYR A 92 3.73 -3.52 -4.35
CA TYR A 92 2.99 -4.52 -3.54
C TYR A 92 3.90 -5.51 -2.82
N THR A 93 5.03 -5.91 -3.41
CA THR A 93 6.00 -6.81 -2.77
C THR A 93 6.59 -6.19 -1.51
N THR A 94 7.01 -4.93 -1.59
CA THR A 94 7.52 -4.16 -0.44
C THR A 94 6.44 -3.99 0.61
N SER A 95 5.22 -3.63 0.20
CA SER A 95 4.09 -3.53 1.12
C SER A 95 3.83 -4.84 1.87
N LYS A 96 3.78 -5.96 1.14
CA LYS A 96 3.59 -7.31 1.72
C LYS A 96 4.70 -7.67 2.71
N PHE A 97 5.95 -7.39 2.35
CA PHE A 97 7.09 -7.61 3.24
C PHE A 97 6.96 -6.80 4.54
N LEU A 98 6.65 -5.51 4.44
CA LEU A 98 6.53 -4.63 5.61
C LEU A 98 5.33 -5.00 6.49
N TRP A 99 4.19 -5.33 5.90
CA TRP A 99 3.03 -5.81 6.68
C TRP A 99 3.29 -7.15 7.36
N GLN A 100 4.01 -8.06 6.70
CA GLN A 100 4.39 -9.34 7.30
C GLN A 100 5.33 -9.15 8.48
N ASP A 101 6.29 -8.23 8.36
CA ASP A 101 7.17 -7.86 9.46
C ASP A 101 6.36 -7.27 10.62
N ILE A 102 5.49 -6.28 10.37
CA ILE A 102 4.62 -5.67 11.39
C ILE A 102 3.78 -6.74 12.10
N TYR A 103 3.17 -7.65 11.34
CA TYR A 103 2.36 -8.76 11.87
C TYR A 103 3.17 -9.69 12.79
N ASN A 104 4.41 -9.97 12.43
CA ASN A 104 5.31 -10.86 13.16
C ASN A 104 5.92 -10.20 14.40
N SER A 105 6.17 -8.89 14.35
CA SER A 105 6.93 -8.17 15.38
C SER A 105 6.06 -7.50 16.44
N THR A 106 4.81 -7.13 16.11
CA THR A 106 3.96 -6.37 17.04
C THR A 106 3.29 -7.27 18.09
N PRO A 107 3.32 -6.90 19.38
CA PRO A 107 2.53 -7.56 20.41
C PRO A 107 1.08 -7.04 20.47
N ASP A 108 0.79 -5.88 19.89
CA ASP A 108 -0.54 -5.27 19.93
C ASP A 108 -1.52 -6.04 19.02
N PRO A 109 -2.58 -6.65 19.58
CA PRO A 109 -3.53 -7.45 18.81
C PRO A 109 -4.30 -6.62 17.77
N THR A 110 -4.53 -5.33 18.02
CA THR A 110 -5.21 -4.42 17.08
C THR A 110 -4.32 -4.16 15.86
N VAL A 111 -3.04 -3.85 16.09
CA VAL A 111 -2.07 -3.66 15.01
C VAL A 111 -1.87 -4.96 14.23
N LYS A 112 -1.80 -6.10 14.94
CA LYS A 112 -1.66 -7.42 14.31
C LYS A 112 -2.85 -7.76 13.42
N LYS A 113 -4.08 -7.51 13.88
CA LYS A 113 -5.30 -7.69 13.08
C LYS A 113 -5.30 -6.78 11.85
N ASN A 114 -4.88 -5.53 12.00
CA ASN A 114 -4.78 -4.57 10.89
C ASN A 114 -3.74 -5.03 9.84
N ALA A 115 -2.55 -5.45 10.29
CA ALA A 115 -1.54 -5.99 9.40
C ALA A 115 -2.02 -7.25 8.65
N LEU A 116 -2.73 -8.15 9.33
CA LEU A 116 -3.33 -9.33 8.71
C LEU A 116 -4.34 -8.95 7.62
N LEU A 117 -5.21 -7.98 7.90
CA LEU A 117 -6.18 -7.50 6.91
C LEU A 117 -5.48 -6.99 5.64
N HIS A 118 -4.43 -6.16 5.79
CA HIS A 118 -3.68 -5.67 4.63
C HIS A 118 -2.97 -6.80 3.86
N LEU A 119 -2.41 -7.80 4.55
CA LEU A 119 -1.84 -8.99 3.90
C LEU A 119 -2.88 -9.78 3.11
N GLN A 120 -4.07 -9.97 3.68
CA GLN A 120 -5.18 -10.65 3.01
C GLN A 120 -5.63 -9.88 1.78
N LEU A 121 -5.79 -8.55 1.86
CA LEU A 121 -6.18 -7.74 0.69
C LEU A 121 -5.10 -7.69 -0.39
N LEU A 122 -3.81 -7.69 -0.03
CA LEU A 122 -2.72 -7.82 -0.99
C LEU A 122 -2.75 -9.19 -1.69
N LYS A 123 -3.06 -10.26 -0.94
CA LYS A 123 -3.25 -11.60 -1.51
C LYS A 123 -4.45 -11.65 -2.45
N VAL A 124 -5.57 -11.04 -2.08
CA VAL A 124 -6.74 -10.88 -2.97
C VAL A 124 -6.36 -10.20 -4.28
N LYS A 125 -5.59 -9.11 -4.22
CA LYS A 125 -5.13 -8.42 -5.43
C LYS A 125 -4.25 -9.31 -6.32
N GLU A 126 -3.34 -10.06 -5.71
CA GLU A 126 -2.50 -11.05 -6.39
C GLU A 126 -3.34 -12.15 -7.06
N ASP A 127 -4.32 -12.69 -6.34
CA ASP A 127 -5.23 -13.73 -6.81
C ASP A 127 -6.10 -13.24 -7.97
N CYS A 128 -6.75 -12.08 -7.83
CA CYS A 128 -7.53 -11.47 -8.89
C CYS A 128 -6.68 -11.23 -10.15
N LYS A 129 -5.42 -10.80 -10.00
CA LYS A 129 -4.49 -10.64 -11.14
C LYS A 129 -4.24 -11.96 -11.85
N GLN A 130 -3.99 -13.04 -11.11
CA GLN A 130 -3.75 -14.38 -11.68
C GLN A 130 -5.02 -14.93 -12.36
N LEU A 131 -6.18 -14.79 -11.71
CA LEU A 131 -7.46 -15.23 -12.26
C LEU A 131 -7.83 -14.45 -13.53
N ASN A 132 -7.53 -13.16 -13.58
CA ASN A 132 -7.73 -12.35 -14.80
C ASN A 132 -6.83 -12.82 -15.95
N ALA A 133 -5.58 -13.20 -15.67
CA ALA A 133 -4.69 -13.76 -16.69
C ALA A 133 -5.19 -15.12 -17.22
N LEU A 134 -5.73 -15.98 -16.35
CA LEU A 134 -6.37 -17.25 -16.77
C LEU A 134 -7.64 -16.99 -17.58
N ALA A 135 -8.45 -16.00 -17.19
CA ALA A 135 -9.63 -15.60 -17.95
C ALA A 135 -9.26 -15.01 -19.33
N ASP A 136 -8.13 -14.32 -19.46
CA ASP A 136 -7.59 -13.88 -20.76
C ASP A 136 -7.23 -15.08 -21.64
N GLU A 137 -6.64 -16.13 -21.04
CA GLU A 137 -6.32 -17.37 -21.75
C GLU A 137 -7.59 -18.13 -22.19
N TYR A 138 -8.60 -18.19 -21.32
CA TYR A 138 -9.91 -18.72 -21.66
C TYR A 138 -10.51 -17.97 -22.86
N ALA A 139 -10.46 -16.63 -22.85
CA ALA A 139 -10.99 -15.81 -23.93
C ALA A 139 -10.28 -16.05 -25.27
N LYS A 140 -8.97 -16.30 -25.26
CA LYS A 140 -8.21 -16.67 -26.47
C LYS A 140 -8.66 -18.01 -27.07
N ARG A 141 -9.14 -18.95 -26.23
CA ARG A 141 -9.58 -20.29 -26.67
C ARG A 141 -11.04 -20.32 -27.12
N HIS A 142 -11.90 -19.56 -26.44
CA HIS A 142 -13.37 -19.65 -26.61
C HIS A 142 -14.00 -18.42 -27.28
N GLY A 143 -13.24 -17.35 -27.51
CA GLY A 143 -13.73 -16.11 -28.13
C GLY A 143 -14.51 -15.19 -27.20
N HIS A 144 -14.71 -15.58 -25.94
CA HIS A 144 -15.35 -14.76 -24.90
C HIS A 144 -14.72 -15.03 -23.52
N ARG A 145 -14.78 -14.06 -22.60
CA ARG A 145 -14.35 -14.27 -21.21
C ARG A 145 -15.29 -15.26 -20.49
N PRO A 146 -14.80 -15.97 -19.46
CA PRO A 146 -15.66 -16.85 -18.66
C PRO A 146 -16.65 -16.00 -17.85
N ALA A 147 -17.91 -16.43 -17.79
CA ALA A 147 -18.92 -15.77 -16.96
C ALA A 147 -18.88 -16.25 -15.50
N ARG A 148 -18.24 -17.39 -15.24
CA ARG A 148 -18.25 -18.08 -13.94
C ARG A 148 -16.93 -18.80 -13.70
N MET A 149 -16.52 -18.93 -12.44
CA MET A 149 -15.33 -19.72 -12.08
C MET A 149 -15.43 -21.19 -12.53
N SER A 150 -16.64 -21.76 -12.54
CA SER A 150 -16.88 -23.14 -12.99
C SER A 150 -16.50 -23.39 -14.44
N GLU A 151 -16.62 -22.39 -15.31
CA GLU A 151 -16.24 -22.50 -16.73
C GLU A 151 -14.73 -22.67 -16.88
N MET A 152 -13.95 -21.98 -16.04
CA MET A 152 -12.49 -22.14 -16.01
C MET A 152 -12.05 -23.50 -15.47
N VAL A 153 -12.79 -24.04 -14.49
CA VAL A 153 -12.54 -25.40 -13.98
C VAL A 153 -12.84 -26.44 -15.06
N GLN A 154 -13.97 -26.32 -15.76
CA GLN A 154 -14.34 -27.21 -16.87
C GLN A 154 -13.36 -27.15 -18.04
N ALA A 155 -12.79 -25.97 -18.32
CA ALA A 155 -11.74 -25.77 -19.31
C ALA A 155 -10.35 -26.26 -18.85
N GLY A 156 -10.22 -26.76 -17.62
CA GLY A 156 -8.97 -27.25 -17.04
C GLY A 156 -7.94 -26.14 -16.72
N LEU A 157 -8.35 -24.87 -16.72
CA LEU A 157 -7.50 -23.73 -16.35
C LEU A 157 -7.39 -23.57 -14.83
N LEU A 158 -8.32 -24.16 -14.08
CA LEU A 158 -8.31 -24.23 -12.63
C LEU A 158 -8.53 -25.67 -12.16
N SER A 159 -7.86 -26.06 -11.07
CA SER A 159 -8.05 -27.36 -10.42
C SER A 159 -9.33 -27.43 -9.57
N GLY A 160 -9.93 -26.29 -9.26
CA GLY A 160 -11.13 -26.13 -8.46
C GLY A 160 -11.49 -24.65 -8.33
N ILE A 161 -12.62 -24.34 -7.70
CA ILE A 161 -13.02 -22.94 -7.49
C ILE A 161 -12.13 -22.34 -6.39
N PRO A 162 -11.31 -21.31 -6.70
CA PRO A 162 -10.42 -20.70 -5.72
C PRO A 162 -11.22 -19.89 -4.71
N GLY A 163 -10.87 -20.02 -3.44
CA GLY A 163 -11.36 -19.18 -2.35
C GLY A 163 -10.38 -18.05 -2.05
N ASP A 164 -10.93 -16.94 -1.55
CA ASP A 164 -10.17 -15.84 -0.98
C ASP A 164 -9.45 -16.26 0.32
N PRO A 165 -8.66 -15.39 0.97
CA PRO A 165 -7.95 -15.72 2.21
C PRO A 165 -8.84 -16.14 3.39
N LEU A 166 -10.16 -15.91 3.31
CA LEU A 166 -11.15 -16.36 4.29
C LEU A 166 -11.93 -17.60 3.82
N GLY A 167 -11.66 -18.10 2.63
CA GLY A 167 -12.27 -19.30 2.05
C GLY A 167 -13.53 -19.04 1.22
N PHE A 168 -13.92 -17.78 0.99
CA PHE A 168 -15.08 -17.46 0.16
C PHE A 168 -14.68 -17.52 -1.32
N ALA A 169 -15.47 -18.23 -2.14
CA ALA A 169 -15.16 -18.38 -3.56
C ALA A 169 -15.05 -17.02 -4.27
N TYR A 170 -14.01 -16.83 -5.09
CA TYR A 170 -13.96 -15.69 -6.00
C TYR A 170 -15.08 -15.76 -7.04
N ILE A 171 -15.45 -14.60 -7.59
CA ILE A 171 -16.43 -14.49 -8.68
C ILE A 171 -15.86 -13.68 -9.84
N PHE A 172 -16.51 -13.76 -11.00
CA PHE A 172 -16.30 -12.81 -12.09
C PHE A 172 -17.42 -11.77 -12.05
N GLY A 173 -17.05 -10.50 -12.02
CA GLY A 173 -18.00 -9.38 -12.10
C GLY A 173 -18.57 -9.23 -13.52
N GLU A 174 -19.49 -8.27 -13.69
CA GLU A 174 -20.11 -7.98 -14.99
C GLU A 174 -19.09 -7.52 -16.05
N ASP A 175 -17.97 -6.93 -15.62
CA ASP A 175 -16.87 -6.55 -16.50
C ASP A 175 -15.95 -7.74 -16.90
N GLY A 176 -16.28 -8.95 -16.42
CA GLY A 176 -15.55 -10.18 -16.67
C GLY A 176 -14.21 -10.26 -15.92
N LYS A 177 -14.00 -9.43 -14.89
CA LYS A 177 -12.81 -9.50 -14.04
C LYS A 177 -13.08 -10.22 -12.73
N ALA A 178 -12.05 -10.89 -12.24
CA ALA A 178 -12.09 -11.57 -10.97
C ALA A 178 -12.17 -10.55 -9.81
N GLU A 179 -13.11 -10.78 -8.91
CA GLU A 179 -13.35 -9.93 -7.74
C GLU A 179 -13.81 -10.76 -6.53
N LEU A 180 -13.85 -10.12 -5.36
CA LEU A 180 -14.38 -10.73 -4.14
C LEU A 180 -15.89 -10.97 -4.26
N ASN A 181 -16.34 -12.07 -3.68
CA ASN A 181 -17.76 -12.32 -3.51
C ASN A 181 -18.39 -11.31 -2.53
N LEU A 182 -19.65 -10.94 -2.78
CA LEU A 182 -20.46 -10.08 -1.91
C LEU A 182 -20.57 -10.63 -0.48
N ASP A 183 -20.51 -11.96 -0.32
CA ASP A 183 -20.55 -12.63 0.98
C ASP A 183 -19.21 -12.57 1.74
N SER A 184 -18.11 -12.18 1.08
CA SER A 184 -16.80 -12.11 1.71
C SER A 184 -16.70 -10.89 2.64
N PRO A 185 -16.37 -11.07 3.93
CA PRO A 185 -16.09 -9.95 4.82
C PRO A 185 -14.94 -9.06 4.33
N LEU A 186 -14.03 -9.58 3.50
CA LEU A 186 -12.92 -8.79 2.95
C LEU A 186 -13.42 -7.72 1.98
N LEU A 187 -14.57 -7.91 1.32
CA LEU A 187 -15.11 -6.92 0.41
C LEU A 187 -15.52 -5.65 1.16
N GLU A 188 -16.23 -5.81 2.28
CA GLU A 188 -16.60 -4.68 3.14
C GLU A 188 -15.36 -3.94 3.62
N GLN A 189 -14.34 -4.67 4.08
CA GLN A 189 -13.09 -4.06 4.55
C GLN A 189 -12.34 -3.34 3.43
N GLN A 190 -12.30 -3.90 2.23
CA GLN A 190 -11.70 -3.27 1.06
C GLN A 190 -12.40 -1.94 0.74
N LEU A 191 -13.74 -1.96 0.65
CA LEU A 191 -14.55 -0.77 0.38
C LEU A 191 -14.37 0.30 1.46
N LEU A 192 -14.27 -0.10 2.73
CA LEU A 192 -14.00 0.83 3.83
C LEU A 192 -12.63 1.51 3.69
N LEU A 193 -11.59 0.76 3.32
CA LEU A 193 -10.25 1.32 3.14
C LEU A 193 -10.16 2.22 1.90
N ASP A 194 -10.89 1.89 0.83
CA ASP A 194 -10.90 2.68 -0.40
C ASP A 194 -11.62 4.03 -0.25
N ARG A 195 -12.50 4.19 0.76
CA ARG A 195 -13.14 5.48 1.08
C ARG A 195 -12.18 6.55 1.61
N PHE A 196 -11.00 6.15 2.07
CA PHE A 196 -10.02 7.03 2.69
C PHE A 196 -8.78 7.26 1.82
N LYS A 197 -8.82 6.86 0.55
CA LYS A 197 -7.83 7.19 -0.48
C LYS A 197 -8.28 8.46 -1.22
#